data_AF-A0A0G1MXK6-F1
#
_entry.id   AF-A0A0G1MXK6-F1
#
_cell.length_a   1.000
_cell.length_b   1.000
_cell.length_c   1.000
_cell.angle_alpha   90.00
_cell.angle_beta   90.00
_cell.angle_gamma   90.00
#
_symmetry.space_group_name_H-M   'P 1'
#
loop_
_entity.id
_entity.type
_entity.pdbx_description
1 polymer ?
#
loop_
_entity_poly.entity_id
_entity_poly.type
_entity_poly.pdbx_seq_one_letter_code
_entity_poly.pdbx_strand_id
1 'polypeptide(L)'
;MNYDETLKAIKALIKVGNLTQALALALECRKVYPHEAKPHQLIGSIKVQMVKQEEKARKAFIQKGFQIIKSLCKEENFEDALNACNELMEVDPHSRKVKRWHKRLSIDVIEKKLRSPLQQQLDQNHDYEKLYLFYQKLRSVFPEYQKLNKLIQKTEKKIMEMDKERKKSFAQISLNKLKQLFEEKKYEQVIRGGEELLAFTHFDSKETEKLIKRARRANEKEIEAQSLELILKDQAQLKQAYANKTERLIKL
;
A
#
# COMPACT_ATOMS: atom_id res chain seq x y z
N MET A 1 50.06 -7.91 -45.60
CA MET A 1 48.95 -8.36 -46.48
C MET A 1 48.82 -7.39 -47.62
N ASN A 2 48.65 -7.90 -48.84
CA ASN A 2 48.35 -7.08 -50.01
C ASN A 2 46.91 -6.53 -49.89
N TYR A 3 46.68 -5.28 -50.32
CA TYR A 3 45.36 -4.62 -50.31
C TYR A 3 44.26 -5.51 -50.95
N ASP A 4 44.55 -6.13 -52.09
CA ASP A 4 43.58 -6.99 -52.78
C ASP A 4 43.29 -8.31 -52.04
N GLU A 5 44.28 -8.84 -51.32
CA GLU A 5 44.09 -10.04 -50.47
C GLU A 5 43.19 -9.71 -49.28
N THR A 6 43.40 -8.54 -48.65
CA THR A 6 42.56 -8.07 -47.55
C THR A 6 41.13 -7.82 -48.00
N LEU A 7 40.92 -7.22 -49.19
CA LEU A 7 39.57 -7.04 -49.75
C LEU A 7 38.89 -8.38 -50.07
N LYS A 8 39.63 -9.37 -50.58
CA LYS A 8 39.10 -10.74 -50.79
C LYS A 8 38.71 -11.41 -49.48
N ALA A 9 39.54 -11.28 -48.44
CA ALA A 9 39.25 -11.83 -47.11
C ALA A 9 37.99 -11.19 -46.49
N ILE A 10 37.83 -9.87 -46.58
CA ILE A 10 36.62 -9.17 -46.11
C ILE A 10 35.38 -9.71 -46.84
N LYS A 11 35.42 -9.83 -48.16
CA LYS A 11 34.29 -10.37 -48.95
C LYS A 11 33.97 -11.82 -48.60
N ALA A 12 34.97 -12.65 -48.33
CA ALA A 12 34.78 -14.02 -47.89
C ALA A 12 34.06 -14.08 -46.53
N LEU A 13 34.46 -13.24 -45.57
CA LEU A 13 33.81 -13.15 -44.25
C LEU A 13 32.37 -12.66 -44.34
N ILE A 14 32.08 -11.68 -45.20
CA ILE A 14 30.71 -11.23 -45.50
C ILE A 14 29.87 -12.39 -46.03
N LYS A 15 30.42 -13.17 -46.97
CA LYS A 15 29.70 -14.31 -47.61
C LYS A 15 29.34 -15.41 -46.61
N VAL A 16 30.21 -15.66 -45.62
CA VAL A 16 29.99 -16.67 -44.57
C VAL A 16 29.16 -16.09 -43.41
N GLY A 17 28.81 -14.80 -43.44
CA GLY A 17 27.98 -14.14 -42.42
C GLY A 17 28.74 -13.70 -41.16
N ASN A 18 30.09 -13.74 -41.18
CA ASN A 18 30.91 -13.29 -40.07
C ASN A 18 31.16 -11.77 -40.13
N LEU A 19 30.07 -11.01 -39.96
CA LEU A 19 30.05 -9.56 -40.18
C LEU A 19 30.92 -8.80 -39.18
N THR A 20 31.07 -9.28 -37.94
CA THR A 20 31.91 -8.65 -36.91
C THR A 20 33.39 -8.69 -37.30
N GLN A 21 33.88 -9.86 -37.73
CA GLN A 21 35.25 -9.99 -38.21
C GLN A 21 35.47 -9.25 -39.54
N ALA A 22 34.47 -9.28 -40.44
CA ALA A 22 34.52 -8.51 -41.68
C ALA A 22 34.63 -7.00 -41.40
N LEU A 23 33.88 -6.48 -40.42
CA LEU A 23 33.91 -5.08 -40.03
C LEU A 23 35.27 -4.70 -39.42
N ALA A 24 35.81 -5.53 -38.52
CA ALA A 24 37.12 -5.31 -37.92
C ALA A 24 38.23 -5.21 -38.99
N LEU A 25 38.27 -6.18 -39.92
CA LEU A 25 39.23 -6.18 -41.03
C LEU A 25 39.01 -5.01 -42.01
N ALA A 26 37.76 -4.62 -42.28
CA ALA A 26 37.48 -3.46 -43.13
C ALA A 26 37.92 -2.13 -42.47
N LEU A 27 37.78 -2.01 -41.14
CA LEU A 27 38.26 -0.86 -40.37
C LEU A 27 39.80 -0.79 -40.35
N GLU A 28 40.47 -1.92 -40.20
CA GLU A 28 41.93 -2.00 -40.30
C GLU A 28 42.42 -1.66 -41.71
N CYS A 29 41.79 -2.23 -42.74
CA CYS A 29 42.10 -1.93 -44.14
C CYS A 29 41.96 -0.43 -44.45
N ARG A 30 40.90 0.21 -43.94
CA ARG A 30 40.72 1.68 -44.06
C ARG A 30 41.82 2.48 -43.35
N LYS A 31 42.33 2.01 -42.20
CA LYS A 31 43.42 2.69 -41.49
C LYS A 31 44.73 2.65 -42.28
N VAL A 32 45.02 1.51 -42.93
CA VAL A 32 46.23 1.33 -43.73
C VAL A 32 46.11 2.01 -45.10
N TYR A 33 44.91 2.06 -45.67
CA TYR A 33 44.63 2.63 -47.00
C TYR A 33 43.50 3.69 -46.93
N PRO A 34 43.77 4.91 -46.42
CA PRO A 34 42.72 5.88 -46.08
C PRO A 34 42.04 6.53 -47.29
N HIS A 35 42.75 6.68 -48.41
CA HIS A 35 42.25 7.33 -49.63
C HIS A 35 41.51 6.37 -50.58
N GLU A 36 41.53 5.07 -50.27
CA GLU A 36 40.85 4.06 -51.07
C GLU A 36 39.35 4.03 -50.77
N ALA A 37 38.50 4.13 -51.78
CA ALA A 37 37.04 4.20 -51.58
C ALA A 37 36.40 2.86 -51.15
N LYS A 38 36.98 1.72 -51.57
CA LYS A 38 36.37 0.39 -51.37
C LYS A 38 36.21 -0.01 -49.89
N PRO A 39 37.21 0.18 -49.00
CA PRO A 39 37.03 -0.07 -47.57
C PRO A 39 35.88 0.74 -46.94
N HIS A 40 35.71 2.01 -47.31
CA HIS A 40 34.61 2.85 -46.81
C HIS A 40 33.23 2.31 -47.26
N GLN A 41 33.10 1.95 -48.54
CA GLN A 41 31.88 1.34 -49.07
C GLN A 41 31.56 0.01 -48.38
N LEU A 42 32.58 -0.83 -48.16
CA LEU A 42 32.43 -2.12 -47.47
C LEU A 42 31.97 -1.93 -46.03
N ILE A 43 32.56 -1.01 -45.27
CA ILE A 43 32.12 -0.69 -43.89
C ILE A 43 30.64 -0.30 -43.88
N GLY A 44 30.20 0.59 -44.79
CA GLY A 44 28.80 0.97 -44.92
C GLY A 44 27.90 -0.23 -45.19
N SER A 45 28.27 -1.07 -46.15
CA SER A 45 27.50 -2.27 -46.51
C SER A 45 27.41 -3.29 -45.36
N ILE A 46 28.51 -3.51 -44.63
CA ILE A 46 28.59 -4.45 -43.50
C ILE A 46 27.67 -3.96 -42.37
N LYS A 47 27.73 -2.66 -42.02
CA LYS A 47 26.85 -2.07 -41.00
C LYS A 47 25.37 -2.24 -41.35
N VAL A 48 24.98 -1.98 -42.60
CA VAL A 48 23.60 -2.18 -43.06
C VAL A 48 23.18 -3.65 -42.95
N GLN A 49 24.06 -4.59 -43.28
CA GLN A 49 23.77 -6.02 -43.13
C GLN A 49 23.65 -6.45 -41.65
N MET A 50 24.50 -5.92 -40.76
CA MET A 50 24.42 -6.18 -39.32
C MET A 50 23.08 -5.71 -38.75
N VAL A 51 22.66 -4.48 -39.08
CA VAL A 51 21.35 -3.94 -38.65
C VAL A 51 20.20 -4.84 -39.15
N LYS A 52 20.23 -5.27 -40.41
CA LYS A 52 19.21 -6.19 -40.96
C LYS A 52 19.21 -7.55 -40.24
N GLN A 53 20.38 -8.07 -39.87
CA GLN A 53 20.51 -9.32 -39.14
C GLN A 53 19.95 -9.20 -37.71
N GLU A 54 20.26 -8.11 -37.02
CA GLU A 54 19.71 -7.78 -35.70
C GLU A 54 18.20 -7.61 -35.75
N GLU A 55 17.66 -6.87 -36.72
CA GLU A 55 16.22 -6.73 -36.91
C GLU A 55 15.53 -8.08 -37.15
N LYS A 56 16.14 -8.96 -37.94
CA LYS A 56 15.61 -10.31 -38.20
C LYS A 56 15.63 -11.17 -36.94
N ALA A 57 16.73 -11.14 -36.19
CA ALA A 57 16.86 -11.85 -34.92
C ALA A 57 15.83 -11.35 -33.90
N ARG A 58 15.68 -10.02 -33.78
CA ARG A 58 14.69 -9.37 -32.92
C ARG A 58 13.26 -9.78 -33.27
N LYS A 59 12.90 -9.77 -34.55
CA LYS A 59 11.57 -10.24 -35.02
C LYS A 59 11.32 -11.70 -34.67
N ALA A 60 12.32 -12.57 -34.89
CA ALA A 60 12.22 -13.99 -34.56
C ALA A 60 12.06 -14.23 -33.05
N PHE A 61 12.83 -13.50 -32.23
CA PHE A 61 12.72 -13.54 -30.78
C PHE A 61 11.32 -13.14 -30.30
N ILE A 62 10.81 -12.00 -30.78
CA ILE A 62 9.46 -11.50 -30.44
C ILE A 62 8.38 -12.51 -30.84
N GLN A 63 8.50 -13.11 -32.03
CA GLN A 63 7.55 -14.12 -32.49
C GLN A 63 7.55 -15.36 -31.60
N LYS A 64 8.73 -15.86 -31.22
CA LYS A 64 8.88 -16.99 -30.30
C LYS A 64 8.32 -16.66 -28.91
N GLY A 65 8.60 -15.47 -28.39
CA GLY A 65 8.04 -15.02 -27.11
C GLY A 65 6.50 -15.00 -27.11
N PHE A 66 5.87 -14.53 -28.20
CA PHE A 66 4.40 -14.61 -28.31
C PHE A 66 3.87 -16.04 -28.37
N GLN A 67 4.61 -17.00 -28.91
CA GLN A 67 4.21 -18.41 -28.88
C GLN A 67 4.27 -18.97 -27.45
N ILE A 68 5.32 -18.64 -26.70
CA ILE A 68 5.49 -19.02 -25.30
C ILE A 68 4.35 -18.43 -24.45
N ILE A 69 4.10 -17.12 -24.56
CA ILE A 69 3.00 -16.43 -23.87
C ILE A 69 1.67 -17.13 -24.14
N LYS A 70 1.39 -17.49 -25.40
CA LYS A 70 0.16 -18.20 -25.76
C LYS A 70 0.06 -19.60 -25.14
N SER A 71 1.17 -20.34 -25.02
CA SER A 71 1.19 -21.64 -24.33
C SER A 71 0.86 -21.47 -22.84
N LEU A 72 1.58 -20.55 -22.18
CA LEU A 72 1.39 -20.26 -20.75
C LEU A 72 -0.04 -19.78 -20.46
N CYS A 73 -0.65 -19.00 -21.35
CA CYS A 73 -2.07 -18.62 -21.21
C CYS A 73 -3.03 -19.82 -21.28
N LYS A 74 -2.73 -20.83 -22.12
CA LYS A 74 -3.55 -22.05 -22.21
C LYS A 74 -3.44 -22.89 -20.95
N GLU A 75 -2.27 -22.87 -20.32
CA GLU A 75 -1.99 -23.53 -19.04
C GLU A 75 -2.47 -22.71 -17.83
N GLU A 76 -3.14 -21.58 -18.07
CA GLU A 76 -3.56 -20.60 -17.05
C GLU A 76 -2.39 -20.10 -16.16
N ASN A 77 -1.16 -20.19 -16.65
CA ASN A 77 0.03 -19.71 -15.98
C ASN A 77 0.30 -18.23 -16.33
N PHE A 78 -0.59 -17.36 -15.85
CA PHE A 78 -0.57 -15.93 -16.20
C PHE A 78 0.63 -15.17 -15.62
N GLU A 79 1.21 -15.62 -14.50
CA GLU A 79 2.37 -14.97 -13.89
C GLU A 79 3.61 -15.15 -14.78
N ASP A 80 3.89 -16.38 -15.21
CA ASP A 80 4.99 -16.65 -16.15
C ASP A 80 4.73 -16.03 -17.52
N ALA A 81 3.47 -16.01 -17.97
CA ALA A 81 3.12 -15.31 -19.21
C ALA A 81 3.40 -13.80 -19.11
N LEU A 82 3.11 -13.18 -17.95
CA LEU A 82 3.39 -11.78 -17.71
C LEU A 82 4.90 -11.50 -17.68
N ASN A 83 5.69 -12.38 -17.06
CA ASN A 83 7.16 -12.31 -17.06
C ASN A 83 7.74 -12.39 -18.48
N ALA A 84 7.28 -13.36 -19.27
CA ALA A 84 7.67 -13.44 -20.69
C ALA A 84 7.26 -12.19 -21.48
N CYS A 85 6.14 -11.55 -21.12
CA CYS A 85 5.72 -10.29 -21.73
C CYS A 85 6.62 -9.11 -21.31
N ASN A 86 7.14 -9.09 -20.07
CA ASN A 86 8.11 -8.10 -19.61
C ASN A 86 9.42 -8.20 -20.38
N GLU A 87 9.93 -9.41 -20.60
CA GLU A 87 11.12 -9.63 -21.46
C GLU A 87 10.91 -9.10 -22.89
N LEU A 88 9.70 -9.29 -23.45
CA LEU A 88 9.37 -8.71 -24.75
C LEU A 88 9.31 -7.18 -24.73
N MET A 89 8.95 -6.56 -23.61
CA MET A 89 8.95 -5.09 -23.47
C MET A 89 10.37 -4.52 -23.40
N GLU A 90 11.32 -5.25 -22.81
CA GLU A 90 12.74 -4.85 -22.82
C GLU A 90 13.30 -4.85 -24.24
N VAL A 91 12.90 -5.84 -25.05
CA VAL A 91 13.34 -5.95 -26.44
C VAL A 91 12.60 -4.97 -27.37
N ASP A 92 11.32 -4.69 -27.16
CA ASP A 92 10.54 -3.74 -27.97
C ASP A 92 9.52 -2.90 -27.17
N PRO A 93 9.99 -1.85 -26.47
CA PRO A 93 9.16 -1.07 -25.54
C PRO A 93 8.09 -0.23 -26.25
N HIS A 94 8.21 0.00 -27.56
CA HIS A 94 7.23 0.77 -28.34
C HIS A 94 6.20 -0.13 -29.04
N SER A 95 6.33 -1.45 -28.94
CA SER A 95 5.39 -2.38 -29.55
C SER A 95 3.99 -2.26 -28.95
N ARG A 96 3.05 -1.70 -29.72
CA ARG A 96 1.62 -1.66 -29.34
C ARG A 96 1.08 -3.05 -29.04
N LYS A 97 1.58 -4.08 -29.74
CA LYS A 97 1.15 -5.47 -29.55
C LYS A 97 1.61 -6.00 -28.19
N VAL A 98 2.88 -5.81 -27.82
CA VAL A 98 3.41 -6.24 -26.51
C VAL A 98 2.66 -5.52 -25.39
N LYS A 99 2.47 -4.19 -25.49
CA LYS A 99 1.71 -3.41 -24.48
C LYS A 99 0.29 -3.93 -24.26
N ARG A 100 -0.42 -4.30 -25.34
CA ARG A 100 -1.77 -4.89 -25.24
C ARG A 100 -1.75 -6.25 -24.53
N TRP A 101 -0.76 -7.09 -24.84
CA TRP A 101 -0.58 -8.37 -24.15
C TRP A 101 -0.26 -8.18 -22.67
N HIS A 102 0.67 -7.29 -22.35
CA HIS A 102 1.02 -6.97 -20.97
C HIS A 102 -0.22 -6.55 -20.18
N LYS A 103 -0.99 -5.55 -20.66
CA LYS A 103 -2.22 -5.10 -20.00
C LYS A 103 -3.22 -6.26 -19.78
N ARG A 104 -3.44 -7.09 -20.80
CA ARG A 104 -4.35 -8.24 -20.69
C ARG A 104 -3.87 -9.21 -19.62
N LEU A 105 -2.60 -9.59 -19.65
CA LEU A 105 -2.01 -10.55 -18.71
C LEU A 105 -2.02 -10.02 -17.28
N SER A 106 -1.74 -8.73 -17.07
CA SER A 106 -1.85 -8.12 -15.75
C SER A 106 -3.28 -8.23 -15.19
N ILE A 107 -4.30 -8.06 -16.05
CA ILE A 107 -5.71 -8.27 -15.66
C ILE A 107 -5.97 -9.74 -15.35
N ASP A 108 -5.51 -10.67 -16.20
CA ASP A 108 -5.71 -12.11 -16.01
C ASP A 108 -5.07 -12.63 -14.70
N VAL A 109 -3.87 -12.14 -14.35
CA VAL A 109 -3.22 -12.42 -13.05
C VAL A 109 -4.10 -11.94 -11.90
N ILE A 110 -4.60 -10.70 -11.96
CA ILE A 110 -5.46 -10.13 -10.92
C ILE A 110 -6.77 -10.94 -10.82
N GLU A 111 -7.44 -11.22 -11.93
CA GLU A 111 -8.69 -11.99 -11.93
C GLU A 111 -8.50 -13.40 -11.35
N LYS A 112 -7.39 -14.09 -11.66
CA LYS A 112 -7.05 -15.38 -11.06
C LYS A 112 -6.91 -15.28 -9.54
N LYS A 113 -6.21 -14.26 -9.04
CA LYS A 113 -6.06 -14.03 -7.59
C LYS A 113 -7.36 -13.61 -6.92
N LEU A 114 -8.20 -12.81 -7.60
CA LEU A 114 -9.52 -12.44 -7.10
C LEU A 114 -10.48 -13.63 -6.96
N ARG A 115 -10.23 -14.74 -7.67
CA ARG A 115 -10.97 -15.99 -7.54
C ARG A 115 -10.29 -17.00 -6.60
N SER A 116 -9.21 -16.60 -5.93
CA SER A 116 -8.48 -17.49 -5.03
C SER A 116 -9.31 -17.84 -3.79
N PRO A 117 -9.14 -19.05 -3.21
CA PRO A 117 -9.80 -19.42 -1.96
C PRO A 117 -9.49 -18.45 -0.82
N LEU A 118 -8.28 -17.88 -0.80
CA LEU A 118 -7.88 -16.89 0.20
C LEU A 118 -8.77 -15.65 0.15
N GLN A 119 -9.05 -15.11 -1.04
CA GLN A 119 -9.93 -13.94 -1.17
C GLN A 119 -11.34 -14.25 -0.65
N GLN A 120 -11.87 -15.43 -0.98
CA GLN A 120 -13.20 -15.85 -0.55
C GLN A 120 -13.27 -16.03 0.97
N GLN A 121 -12.27 -16.68 1.58
CA GLN A 121 -12.17 -16.85 3.03
C GLN A 121 -12.13 -15.52 3.76
N LEU A 122 -11.34 -14.56 3.28
CA LEU A 122 -11.23 -13.23 3.90
C LEU A 122 -12.55 -12.46 3.86
N ASP A 123 -13.33 -12.55 2.77
CA ASP A 123 -14.63 -11.89 2.67
C ASP A 123 -15.69 -12.59 3.54
N GLN A 124 -15.72 -13.94 3.56
CA GLN A 124 -16.63 -14.73 4.40
C GLN A 124 -16.39 -14.51 5.90
N ASN A 125 -15.13 -14.41 6.31
CA ASN A 125 -14.75 -14.18 7.70
C ASN A 125 -14.89 -12.71 8.13
N HIS A 126 -15.30 -11.82 7.22
CA HIS A 126 -15.37 -10.37 7.46
C HIS A 126 -14.02 -9.76 7.88
N ASP A 127 -12.91 -10.37 7.45
CA ASP A 127 -11.53 -9.95 7.71
C ASP A 127 -11.15 -8.80 6.75
N TYR A 128 -11.91 -7.70 6.77
CA TYR A 128 -11.83 -6.65 5.75
C TYR A 128 -10.51 -5.89 5.72
N GLU A 129 -9.82 -5.74 6.86
CA GLU A 129 -8.47 -5.14 6.89
C GLU A 129 -7.45 -5.99 6.10
N LYS A 130 -7.47 -7.30 6.29
CA LYS A 130 -6.61 -8.22 5.53
C LYS A 130 -7.02 -8.29 4.06
N LEU A 131 -8.33 -8.27 3.78
CA LEU A 131 -8.85 -8.22 2.42
C LEU A 131 -8.42 -6.95 1.68
N TYR A 132 -8.40 -5.81 2.37
CA TYR A 132 -7.91 -4.55 1.84
C TYR A 132 -6.42 -4.63 1.48
N LEU A 133 -5.58 -5.16 2.38
CA LEU A 133 -4.15 -5.37 2.10
C LEU A 133 -3.93 -6.34 0.92
N PHE A 134 -4.75 -7.39 0.83
CA PHE A 134 -4.72 -8.31 -0.30
C PHE A 134 -5.00 -7.58 -1.62
N TYR A 135 -6.02 -6.73 -1.68
CA TYR A 135 -6.32 -5.94 -2.88
C TYR A 135 -5.25 -4.88 -3.19
N GLN A 136 -4.63 -4.25 -2.19
CA GLN A 136 -3.52 -3.31 -2.42
C GLN A 136 -2.31 -4.00 -3.06
N LYS A 137 -2.00 -5.24 -2.67
CA LYS A 137 -0.94 -6.04 -3.33
C LYS A 137 -1.29 -6.35 -4.79
N LEU A 138 -2.55 -6.59 -5.11
CA LEU A 138 -2.97 -6.77 -6.52
C LEU A 138 -2.91 -5.45 -7.31
N ARG A 139 -3.14 -4.32 -6.65
CA ARG A 139 -3.11 -2.99 -7.28
C ARG A 139 -1.72 -2.63 -7.77
N SER A 140 -0.65 -3.10 -7.13
CA SER A 140 0.72 -2.86 -7.62
C SER A 140 1.01 -3.55 -8.96
N VAL A 141 0.25 -4.59 -9.34
CA VAL A 141 0.39 -5.28 -10.63
C VAL A 141 -0.22 -4.45 -11.76
N PHE A 142 -1.42 -3.89 -11.55
CA PHE A 142 -2.07 -3.02 -12.54
C PHE A 142 -2.98 -1.97 -11.85
N PRO A 143 -2.43 -0.77 -11.54
CA PRO A 143 -3.14 0.25 -10.76
C PRO A 143 -4.42 0.80 -11.42
N GLU A 144 -4.47 0.75 -12.75
CA GLU A 144 -5.59 1.28 -13.55
C GLU A 144 -6.80 0.33 -13.58
N TYR A 145 -6.72 -0.85 -12.95
CA TYR A 145 -7.80 -1.83 -13.03
C TYR A 145 -9.05 -1.39 -12.24
N GLN A 146 -10.03 -0.85 -12.97
CA GLN A 146 -11.24 -0.26 -12.37
C GLN A 146 -12.04 -1.22 -11.49
N LYS A 147 -12.15 -2.50 -11.86
CA LYS A 147 -12.89 -3.49 -11.05
C LYS A 147 -12.23 -3.69 -9.69
N LEU A 148 -10.90 -3.83 -9.64
CA LEU A 148 -10.14 -3.94 -8.39
C LEU A 148 -10.27 -2.66 -7.55
N ASN A 149 -10.16 -1.48 -8.16
CA ASN A 149 -10.32 -0.22 -7.44
C ASN A 149 -11.72 -0.08 -6.81
N LYS A 150 -12.77 -0.53 -7.50
CA LYS A 150 -14.13 -0.59 -6.92
C LYS A 150 -14.23 -1.56 -5.74
N LEU A 151 -13.52 -2.69 -5.77
CA LEU A 151 -13.47 -3.63 -4.66
C LEU A 151 -12.76 -3.01 -3.45
N ILE A 152 -11.62 -2.36 -3.66
CA ILE A 152 -10.88 -1.63 -2.61
C ILE A 152 -11.80 -0.62 -1.92
N GLN A 153 -12.48 0.24 -2.69
CA GLN A 153 -13.41 1.25 -2.13
C GLN A 153 -14.57 0.62 -1.34
N LYS A 154 -15.10 -0.51 -1.81
CA LYS A 154 -16.15 -1.23 -1.07
C LYS A 154 -15.62 -1.78 0.25
N THR A 155 -14.42 -2.35 0.26
CA THR A 155 -13.78 -2.87 1.47
C THR A 155 -13.47 -1.76 2.47
N GLU A 156 -12.97 -0.61 2.01
CA GLU A 156 -12.75 0.58 2.86
C GLU A 156 -14.04 1.02 3.56
N LYS A 157 -15.15 1.09 2.82
CA LYS A 157 -16.47 1.42 3.40
C LYS A 157 -16.89 0.43 4.48
N LYS A 158 -16.73 -0.88 4.24
CA LYS A 158 -17.05 -1.91 5.23
C LYS A 158 -16.18 -1.79 6.49
N ILE A 159 -14.89 -1.47 6.35
CA ILE A 159 -13.99 -1.22 7.49
C ILE A 159 -14.51 -0.02 8.32
N MET A 160 -14.88 1.09 7.65
CA MET A 160 -15.43 2.26 8.33
C MET A 160 -16.75 1.97 9.02
N GLU A 161 -17.64 1.18 8.40
CA GLU A 161 -18.91 0.76 8.99
C GLU A 161 -18.69 -0.10 10.24
N MET A 162 -17.77 -1.09 10.18
CA MET A 162 -17.40 -1.90 11.35
C MET A 162 -16.79 -1.07 12.47
N ASP A 163 -15.91 -0.11 12.16
CA ASP A 163 -15.33 0.79 13.17
C ASP A 163 -16.40 1.67 13.82
N LYS A 164 -17.34 2.18 13.03
CA LYS A 164 -18.49 2.94 13.54
C LYS A 164 -19.38 2.10 14.46
N GLU A 165 -19.66 0.85 14.09
CA GLU A 165 -20.43 -0.07 14.94
C GLU A 165 -19.69 -0.41 16.24
N ARG A 166 -18.39 -0.68 16.17
CA ARG A 166 -17.53 -0.91 17.35
C ARG A 166 -17.52 0.30 18.28
N LYS A 167 -17.39 1.51 17.73
CA LYS A 167 -17.45 2.76 18.52
C LYS A 167 -18.82 2.94 19.17
N LYS A 168 -19.90 2.62 18.45
CA LYS A 168 -21.27 2.69 19.00
C LYS A 168 -21.49 1.69 20.14
N SER A 169 -21.05 0.44 19.97
CA SER A 169 -21.18 -0.58 21.03
C SER A 169 -20.32 -0.25 22.25
N PHE A 170 -19.08 0.19 22.03
CA PHE A 170 -18.22 0.70 23.09
C PHE A 170 -18.86 1.87 23.84
N ALA A 171 -19.44 2.83 23.11
CA ALA A 171 -20.12 3.98 23.72
C ALA A 171 -21.28 3.56 24.61
N GLN A 172 -22.08 2.60 24.16
CA GLN A 172 -23.22 2.09 24.93
C GLN A 172 -22.77 1.36 26.20
N ILE A 173 -21.76 0.49 26.09
CA ILE A 173 -21.21 -0.24 27.24
C ILE A 173 -20.63 0.73 28.27
N SER A 174 -19.85 1.70 27.81
CA SER A 174 -19.26 2.74 28.66
C SER A 174 -20.32 3.60 29.34
N LEU A 175 -21.38 4.00 28.62
CA LEU A 175 -22.49 4.75 29.20
C LEU A 175 -23.21 3.95 30.30
N ASN A 176 -23.45 2.66 30.09
CA ASN A 176 -24.07 1.81 31.11
C ASN A 176 -23.20 1.70 32.36
N LYS A 177 -21.87 1.58 32.20
CA LYS A 177 -20.93 1.57 33.32
C LYS A 177 -20.92 2.90 34.08
N LEU A 178 -21.00 4.03 33.39
CA LEU A 178 -21.10 5.35 34.02
C LEU A 178 -22.42 5.50 34.80
N LYS A 179 -23.53 4.97 34.28
CA LYS A 179 -24.83 4.94 35.00
C LYS A 179 -24.71 4.13 36.29
N GLN A 180 -24.05 2.97 36.27
CA GLN A 180 -23.78 2.18 37.47
C GLN A 180 -22.91 2.94 38.48
N LEU A 181 -21.80 3.55 38.04
CA LEU A 181 -20.95 4.35 38.93
C LEU A 181 -21.68 5.54 39.56
N PHE A 182 -22.64 6.11 38.84
CA PHE A 182 -23.49 7.19 39.36
C PHE A 182 -24.40 6.70 40.48
N GLU A 183 -24.97 5.50 40.35
CA GLU A 183 -25.77 4.85 41.40
C GLU A 183 -24.93 4.50 42.64
N GLU A 184 -23.67 4.09 42.42
CA GLU A 184 -22.67 3.87 43.48
C GLU A 184 -22.13 5.18 44.11
N LYS A 185 -22.67 6.34 43.72
CA LYS A 185 -22.24 7.68 44.17
C LYS A 185 -20.78 8.03 43.88
N LYS A 186 -20.13 7.34 42.93
CA LYS A 186 -18.74 7.63 42.52
C LYS A 186 -18.68 8.78 41.51
N TYR A 187 -19.15 9.95 41.90
CA TYR A 187 -19.44 11.05 40.97
C TYR A 187 -18.22 11.58 40.21
N GLU A 188 -17.06 11.73 40.85
CA GLU A 188 -15.83 12.15 40.16
C GLU A 188 -15.43 11.19 39.03
N GLN A 189 -15.57 9.88 39.25
CA GLN A 189 -15.28 8.87 38.24
C GLN A 189 -16.27 8.96 37.06
N VAL A 190 -17.54 9.27 37.34
CA VAL A 190 -18.55 9.50 36.32
C VAL A 190 -18.23 10.73 35.48
N ILE A 191 -17.77 11.82 36.10
CA ILE A 191 -17.41 13.05 35.40
C ILE A 191 -16.22 12.80 34.47
N ARG A 192 -15.11 12.25 35.00
CA ARG A 192 -13.90 11.98 34.20
C ARG A 192 -14.17 10.98 33.08
N GLY A 193 -14.78 9.84 33.40
CA GLY A 193 -15.09 8.82 32.39
C GLY A 193 -16.12 9.28 31.36
N GLY A 194 -17.05 10.18 31.74
CA GLY A 194 -17.97 10.81 30.81
C GLY A 194 -17.27 11.76 29.83
N GLU A 195 -16.34 12.58 30.32
CA GLU A 195 -15.55 13.49 29.48
C GLU A 195 -14.65 12.73 28.50
N GLU A 196 -13.99 11.66 28.96
CA GLU A 196 -13.21 10.76 28.10
C GLU A 196 -14.08 10.10 27.03
N LEU A 197 -15.28 9.65 27.39
CA LEU A 197 -16.22 9.04 26.45
C LEU A 197 -16.69 10.02 25.36
N LEU A 198 -16.94 11.28 25.74
CA LEU A 198 -17.28 12.35 24.81
C LEU A 198 -16.12 12.65 23.84
N ALA A 199 -14.89 12.69 24.36
CA ALA A 199 -13.69 12.92 23.55
C ALA A 199 -13.43 11.78 22.55
N PHE A 200 -13.66 10.52 22.96
CA PHE A 200 -13.36 9.35 22.11
C PHE A 200 -14.38 9.11 21.00
N THR A 201 -15.67 9.32 21.27
CA THR A 201 -16.73 8.83 20.38
C THR A 201 -17.18 9.85 19.34
N HIS A 202 -17.04 11.17 19.61
CA HIS A 202 -17.55 12.26 18.78
C HIS A 202 -19.01 12.08 18.29
N PHE A 203 -19.78 11.17 18.91
CA PHE A 203 -21.10 10.72 18.47
C PHE A 203 -22.16 11.26 19.43
N ASP A 204 -23.37 11.52 18.91
CA ASP A 204 -24.54 12.09 19.59
C ASP A 204 -24.72 11.54 21.02
N SER A 205 -24.22 12.30 22.00
CA SER A 205 -23.93 11.85 23.37
C SER A 205 -24.75 12.62 24.40
N LYS A 206 -25.92 13.11 24.01
CA LYS A 206 -26.81 13.89 24.89
C LYS A 206 -27.09 13.19 26.22
N GLU A 207 -27.14 11.85 26.23
CA GLU A 207 -27.28 11.10 27.49
C GLU A 207 -26.03 11.20 28.38
N THR A 208 -24.84 11.04 27.82
CA THR A 208 -23.57 11.18 28.54
C THR A 208 -23.43 12.59 29.11
N GLU A 209 -23.71 13.63 28.32
CA GLU A 209 -23.67 15.02 28.80
C GLU A 209 -24.66 15.28 29.94
N LYS A 210 -25.88 14.75 29.83
CA LYS A 210 -26.88 14.85 30.91
C LYS A 210 -26.40 14.14 32.18
N LEU A 211 -25.77 12.98 32.03
CA LEU A 211 -25.24 12.21 33.17
C LEU A 211 -24.10 12.97 33.87
N ILE A 212 -23.15 13.54 33.11
CA ILE A 212 -22.06 14.37 33.65
C ILE A 212 -22.62 15.57 34.41
N LYS A 213 -23.60 16.29 33.83
CA LYS A 213 -24.22 17.45 34.51
C LYS A 213 -24.89 17.05 35.83
N ARG A 214 -25.55 15.88 35.87
CA ARG A 214 -26.13 15.34 37.10
C ARG A 214 -25.06 14.95 38.11
N ALA A 215 -23.97 14.34 37.66
CA ALA A 215 -22.84 13.92 38.50
C ALA A 215 -22.15 15.13 39.12
N ARG A 216 -21.87 16.20 38.37
CA ARG A 216 -21.29 17.44 38.89
C ARG A 216 -22.14 18.03 40.02
N ARG A 217 -23.45 18.19 39.79
CA ARG A 217 -24.38 18.70 40.82
C ARG A 217 -24.45 17.82 42.07
N ALA A 218 -24.38 16.50 41.90
CA ALA A 218 -24.40 15.57 43.03
C ALA A 218 -23.09 15.61 43.81
N ASN A 219 -21.96 15.68 43.10
CA ASN A 219 -20.62 15.81 43.67
C ASN A 219 -20.46 17.11 44.46
N GLU A 220 -20.90 18.24 43.90
CA GLU A 220 -20.88 19.55 44.57
C GLU A 220 -21.65 19.49 45.90
N LYS A 221 -22.86 18.92 45.89
CA LYS A 221 -23.67 18.76 47.11
C LYS A 221 -23.01 17.85 48.15
N GLU A 222 -22.35 16.77 47.72
CA GLU A 222 -21.66 15.86 48.62
C GLU A 222 -20.43 16.52 49.25
N ILE A 223 -19.66 17.27 48.46
CA ILE A 223 -18.53 18.06 48.96
C ILE A 223 -19.01 19.14 49.93
N GLU A 224 -20.10 19.85 49.62
CA GLU A 224 -20.70 20.85 50.52
C GLU A 224 -21.12 20.22 51.85
N ALA A 225 -21.81 19.08 51.81
CA ALA A 225 -22.26 18.36 53.01
C ALA A 225 -21.08 17.88 53.87
N GLN A 226 -20.05 17.28 53.26
CA GLN A 226 -18.84 16.83 53.95
C GLN A 226 -18.06 18.02 54.54
N SER A 227 -17.98 19.12 53.80
CA SER A 227 -17.30 20.34 54.27
C SER A 227 -18.03 20.96 55.47
N LEU A 228 -19.37 21.01 55.43
CA LEU A 228 -20.19 21.46 56.56
C LEU A 228 -20.00 20.57 57.80
N GLU A 229 -19.98 19.25 57.62
CA GLU A 229 -19.76 18.31 58.71
C GLU A 229 -18.38 18.50 59.36
N LEU A 230 -17.34 18.69 58.55
CA LEU A 230 -15.99 19.03 59.01
C LEU A 230 -15.97 20.35 59.79
N ILE A 231 -16.56 21.42 59.24
CA ILE A 231 -16.61 22.73 59.90
C ILE A 231 -17.33 22.64 61.25
N LEU A 232 -18.44 21.92 61.32
CA LEU A 232 -19.20 21.75 62.58
C LEU A 232 -18.41 20.94 63.61
N LYS A 233 -17.71 19.90 63.17
CA LYS A 233 -16.83 19.08 64.01
C LYS A 233 -15.67 19.91 64.56
N ASP A 234 -15.00 20.68 63.71
CA ASP A 234 -13.91 21.57 64.10
C ASP A 234 -14.40 22.68 65.04
N GLN A 235 -15.58 23.26 64.78
CA GLN A 235 -16.20 24.25 65.66
C GLN A 235 -16.51 23.66 67.04
N ALA A 236 -17.01 22.42 67.12
CA ALA A 236 -17.27 21.74 68.38
C ALA A 236 -15.96 21.50 69.16
N GLN A 237 -14.91 21.05 68.47
CA GLN A 237 -13.57 20.87 69.07
C GLN A 237 -12.98 22.19 69.57
N LEU A 238 -13.10 23.28 68.80
CA LEU A 238 -12.65 24.61 69.22
C LEU A 238 -13.41 25.13 70.44
N LYS A 239 -14.74 24.93 70.51
CA LYS A 239 -15.54 25.30 71.69
C LYS A 239 -15.12 24.51 72.93
N GLN A 240 -14.85 23.21 72.79
CA GLN A 240 -14.34 22.39 73.89
C GLN A 240 -12.94 22.82 74.34
N ALA A 241 -12.03 23.09 73.41
CA ALA A 241 -10.68 23.60 73.72
C ALA A 241 -10.75 24.95 74.45
N TYR A 242 -11.61 25.87 74.00
CA TYR A 242 -11.82 27.16 74.66
C TYR A 242 -12.40 27.00 76.07
N ALA A 243 -13.40 26.13 76.25
CA ALA A 243 -14.00 25.84 77.56
C ALA A 243 -12.99 25.21 78.54
N ASN A 244 -12.06 24.40 78.04
CA ASN A 244 -11.03 23.74 78.84
C ASN A 244 -9.81 24.64 79.16
N LYS A 245 -9.84 25.92 78.77
CA LYS A 245 -8.73 26.89 78.94
C LYS A 245 -7.37 26.34 78.45
N THR A 246 -7.36 25.55 77.38
CA THR A 246 -6.10 25.20 76.73
C THR A 246 -5.55 26.45 76.04
N GLU A 247 -4.71 27.21 76.76
CA GLU A 247 -3.93 28.33 76.24
C GLU A 247 -2.99 27.82 75.14
N ARG A 248 -3.44 27.93 73.89
CA ARG A 248 -2.67 28.09 72.63
C ARG A 248 -3.58 27.74 71.47
N LEU A 249 -4.50 28.64 71.11
CA LEU A 249 -5.36 28.42 69.93
C LEU A 249 -4.90 29.16 68.68
N ILE A 250 -3.88 30.03 68.74
CA ILE A 250 -3.23 30.60 67.55
C ILE A 250 -1.74 30.80 67.84
N LYS A 251 -0.87 30.04 67.16
CA LYS A 251 0.44 30.57 66.78
C LYS A 251 0.27 31.07 65.35
N LEU A 252 0.40 32.38 65.16
CA LEU A 252 0.58 33.01 63.85
C LEU A 252 1.86 32.44 63.21
#